data_AF-A0AAN8TE33-F1
#
_entry.id   AF-A0AAN8TE33-F1
#
_cell.length_a   1.000
_cell.length_b   1.000
_cell.length_c   1.000
_cell.angle_alpha   90.00
_cell.angle_beta   90.00
_cell.angle_gamma   90.00
#
_symmetry.space_group_name_H-M   'P 1'
#
loop_
_entity.id
_entity.type
_entity.pdbx_description
1 polymer ?
#
loop_
_entity_poly.entity_id
_entity_poly.type
_entity_poly.pdbx_seq_one_letter_code
_entity_poly.pdbx_strand_id
1 'polypeptide(L)'
;MINTLQKGLPYIIYSRQEGWIYGIFWQASKDANGRLLLSWGDGHFRDPKGKLRISNVVNNVNDTEMYYAVSAPECFVSNDDIIVQAYNSASYIWLDNNYFYKYDRSKEAYLHGLLMVLWN
;
A
#
# COMPACT_ATOMS: atom_id res chain seq x y z
N MET A 1 22.35 11.13 8.16
CA MET A 1 21.12 10.92 8.97
C MET A 1 20.31 9.84 8.27
N ILE A 2 20.09 8.70 8.91
CA ILE A 2 19.32 7.59 8.34
C ILE A 2 17.83 7.94 8.52
N ASN A 3 17.10 8.09 7.41
CA ASN A 3 15.68 8.44 7.37
C ASN A 3 14.88 7.54 8.31
N THR A 4 14.23 8.14 9.31
CA THR A 4 13.37 7.45 10.29
C THR A 4 12.22 6.71 9.61
N LEU A 5 11.80 7.15 8.42
CA LEU A 5 10.78 6.52 7.58
C LEU A 5 11.17 5.11 7.10
N GLN A 6 12.42 4.92 6.66
CA GLN A 6 12.90 3.61 6.18
C GLN A 6 12.89 2.53 7.26
N LYS A 7 12.86 2.92 8.55
CA LYS A 7 12.80 1.99 9.68
C LYS A 7 11.38 1.70 10.17
N GLY A 8 10.40 2.55 9.85
CA GLY A 8 9.03 2.43 10.35
C GLY A 8 8.22 1.34 9.64
N LEU A 9 8.24 1.34 8.30
CA LEU A 9 7.48 0.38 7.50
C LEU A 9 7.89 -1.09 7.78
N PRO A 10 9.19 -1.45 7.77
CA PRO A 10 9.59 -2.81 8.12
C PRO A 10 9.13 -3.21 9.53
N TYR A 11 9.28 -2.33 10.52
CA TYR A 11 8.87 -2.64 11.90
C TYR A 11 7.37 -2.97 12.00
N ILE A 12 6.51 -2.19 11.35
CA ILE A 12 5.04 -2.40 11.38
C ILE A 12 4.66 -3.73 10.71
N ILE A 13 5.26 -4.02 9.56
CA ILE A 13 4.96 -5.22 8.77
C ILE A 13 5.38 -6.50 9.50
N TYR A 14 6.50 -6.47 10.23
CA TYR A 14 6.99 -7.62 10.97
C TYR A 14 6.43 -7.75 12.40
N SER A 15 5.92 -6.66 13.02
CA SER A 15 5.41 -6.67 14.40
C SER A 15 3.94 -7.10 14.54
N ARG A 16 3.13 -6.96 13.49
CA ARG A 16 1.71 -7.38 13.53
C ARG A 16 1.53 -8.87 13.26
N GLN A 17 0.71 -9.53 14.08
CA GLN A 17 0.41 -10.96 13.97
C GLN A 17 -0.41 -11.35 12.72
N GLU A 18 -0.98 -10.37 12.01
CA GLU A 18 -1.93 -10.55 10.91
C GLU A 18 -1.30 -10.85 9.53
N GLY A 19 0.02 -11.01 9.43
CA GLY A 19 0.65 -11.49 8.18
C GLY A 19 0.63 -10.48 7.01
N TRP A 20 0.84 -9.19 7.30
CA TRP A 20 0.92 -8.11 6.30
C TRP A 20 1.96 -8.43 5.21
N ILE A 21 1.56 -8.33 3.92
CA ILE A 21 2.42 -8.67 2.77
C ILE A 21 3.21 -7.45 2.27
N TYR A 22 2.68 -6.24 2.39
CA TYR A 22 3.45 -5.02 2.15
C TYR A 22 2.86 -3.83 2.90
N GLY A 23 3.59 -2.72 2.92
CA GLY A 23 3.11 -1.40 3.32
C GLY A 23 3.62 -0.34 2.35
N ILE A 24 2.79 0.64 2.03
CA ILE A 24 3.13 1.78 1.16
C ILE A 24 2.88 3.06 1.95
N PHE A 25 3.85 3.97 1.90
CA PHE A 25 3.73 5.33 2.40
C PHE A 25 3.46 6.29 1.24
N TRP A 26 2.31 6.95 1.27
CA TRP A 26 1.92 7.98 0.32
C TRP A 26 2.31 9.35 0.86
N GLN A 27 3.24 10.01 0.18
CA GLN A 27 3.72 11.33 0.59
C GLN A 27 2.80 12.42 0.06
N ALA A 28 2.33 13.29 0.96
CA ALA A 28 1.61 14.50 0.61
C ALA A 28 2.55 15.57 0.05
N SER A 29 2.17 16.13 -1.09
CA SER A 29 2.84 17.25 -1.75
C SER A 29 1.80 18.20 -2.34
N LYS A 30 2.28 19.30 -2.93
CA LYS A 30 1.44 20.24 -3.68
C LYS A 30 1.88 20.25 -5.14
N ASP A 31 0.93 20.20 -6.06
CA ASP A 31 1.20 20.43 -7.48
C ASP A 31 1.55 21.90 -7.76
N ALA A 32 1.84 22.22 -9.03
CA ALA A 32 2.15 23.59 -9.46
C ALA A 32 1.02 24.61 -9.17
N ASN A 33 -0.22 24.13 -8.99
CA ASN A 33 -1.40 24.94 -8.68
C ASN A 33 -1.70 24.99 -7.17
N GLY A 34 -0.85 24.40 -6.33
CA GLY A 34 -1.05 24.33 -4.88
C GLY A 34 -2.06 23.27 -4.43
N ARG A 35 -2.52 22.39 -5.33
CA ARG A 35 -3.48 21.31 -5.03
C ARG A 35 -2.78 20.13 -4.37
N LEU A 36 -3.49 19.48 -3.44
CA LEU A 36 -2.99 18.28 -2.78
C LEU A 36 -2.73 17.17 -3.80
N LEU A 37 -1.56 16.57 -3.71
CA LEU A 37 -1.12 15.41 -4.48
C LEU A 37 -0.51 14.40 -3.52
N LEU A 38 -1.07 13.19 -3.48
CA LEU A 38 -0.49 12.05 -2.76
C LEU A 38 0.21 11.15 -3.78
N SER A 39 1.52 10.99 -3.66
CA SER A 39 2.35 10.15 -4.53
C SER A 39 3.17 9.16 -3.72
N TRP A 40 3.75 8.16 -4.38
CA TRP A 40 4.60 7.20 -3.69
C TRP A 40 5.77 7.89 -2.97
N GLY A 41 5.85 7.70 -1.65
CA GLY A 41 6.96 8.19 -0.83
C GLY A 41 7.94 7.07 -0.48
N ASP A 42 7.43 5.95 0.04
CA ASP A 42 8.22 4.77 0.39
C ASP A 42 7.35 3.50 0.35
N GLY A 43 7.97 2.33 0.37
CA GLY A 43 7.26 1.06 0.45
C GLY A 43 8.13 -0.08 0.95
N HIS A 44 7.51 -1.07 1.57
CA HIS A 44 8.17 -2.30 1.98
C HIS A 44 7.31 -3.51 1.63
N PHE A 45 7.86 -4.41 0.83
CA PHE A 45 7.26 -5.68 0.49
C PHE A 45 7.90 -6.80 1.32
N ARG A 46 7.06 -7.59 2.00
CA ARG A 46 7.43 -8.80 2.72
C ARG A 46 7.10 -9.99 1.84
N ASP A 47 8.13 -10.71 1.40
CA ASP A 47 7.93 -11.98 0.71
C ASP A 47 7.28 -13.00 1.67
N PRO A 48 6.04 -13.46 1.41
CA PRO A 48 5.39 -14.46 2.24
C PRO A 48 6.10 -15.83 2.20
N LYS A 49 6.94 -16.07 1.18
CA LYS A 49 7.50 -17.40 0.84
C LYS A 49 8.96 -17.58 1.24
N GLY A 50 9.44 -16.89 2.27
CA GLY A 50 10.83 -16.97 2.77
C GLY A 50 11.36 -18.34 3.25
N LYS A 51 10.76 -19.49 2.88
CA LYS A 51 11.21 -20.84 3.27
C LYS A 51 11.18 -21.96 2.22
N LEU A 52 10.62 -21.79 1.01
CA LEU A 52 10.56 -22.89 0.03
C LEU A 52 10.80 -22.40 -1.40
N ARG A 53 12.07 -22.16 -1.74
CA ARG A 53 12.54 -22.24 -3.14
C ARG A 53 13.55 -23.36 -3.25
N ILE A 54 13.07 -24.60 -3.08
CA ILE A 54 13.68 -25.75 -3.74
C ILE A 54 12.60 -26.33 -4.67
N SER A 55 12.98 -26.47 -5.94
CA SER A 55 12.26 -27.04 -7.09
C SER A 55 11.33 -26.12 -7.90
N ASN A 56 11.92 -25.62 -9.00
CA ASN A 56 11.38 -25.57 -10.35
C ASN A 56 9.89 -25.22 -10.54
N VAL A 57 9.56 -23.95 -10.83
CA VAL A 57 8.67 -23.53 -11.94
C VAL A 57 8.95 -22.05 -12.24
N VAL A 58 9.15 -21.79 -13.52
CA VAL A 58 9.30 -20.50 -14.20
C VAL A 58 8.03 -19.64 -14.05
N ASN A 59 8.18 -18.34 -13.74
CA ASN A 59 7.22 -17.25 -13.97
C ASN A 59 5.85 -17.30 -13.26
N ASN A 60 5.82 -17.15 -11.94
CA ASN A 60 4.62 -16.63 -11.28
C ASN A 60 5.01 -15.51 -10.33
N VAL A 61 5.18 -14.29 -10.87
CA VAL A 61 5.24 -13.09 -10.02
C VAL A 61 3.93 -13.08 -9.26
N ASN A 62 3.99 -13.13 -7.94
CA ASN A 62 2.78 -13.20 -7.11
C ASN A 62 1.89 -12.00 -7.44
N ASP A 63 0.58 -12.17 -7.63
CA ASP A 63 -0.34 -11.06 -7.98
C ASP A 63 -0.18 -9.85 -7.04
N THR A 64 0.16 -10.14 -5.78
CA THR A 64 0.48 -9.13 -4.77
C THR A 64 1.77 -8.34 -5.03
N GLU A 65 2.82 -9.00 -5.53
CA GLU A 65 4.10 -8.35 -5.88
C GLU A 65 3.91 -7.45 -7.10
N MET A 66 3.14 -7.91 -8.10
CA MET A 66 2.75 -7.07 -9.23
C MET A 66 1.93 -5.86 -8.79
N TYR A 67 0.91 -6.07 -7.95
CA TYR A 67 0.06 -4.98 -7.45
C TYR A 67 0.86 -3.92 -6.65
N TYR A 68 1.81 -4.37 -5.81
CA TYR A 68 2.75 -3.48 -5.13
C TYR A 68 3.62 -2.69 -6.11
N ALA A 69 4.16 -3.35 -7.15
CA ALA A 69 5.02 -2.71 -8.14
C ALA A 69 4.27 -1.67 -8.99
N VAL A 70 3.05 -1.97 -9.44
CA VAL A 70 2.25 -1.03 -10.26
C VAL A 70 1.67 0.12 -9.45
N SER A 71 1.63 0.01 -8.12
CA SER A 71 1.26 1.13 -7.24
C SER A 71 2.32 2.24 -7.20
N ALA A 72 3.59 1.95 -7.48
CA ALA A 72 4.67 2.94 -7.40
C ALA A 72 4.49 4.20 -8.26
N PRO A 73 4.07 4.10 -9.53
CA PRO A 73 3.80 5.29 -10.35
C PRO A 73 2.45 5.98 -10.06
N GLU A 74 1.60 5.43 -9.19
CA GLU A 74 0.29 6.04 -8.94
C GLU A 74 0.38 7.34 -8.14
N CYS A 75 -0.59 8.21 -8.39
CA CYS A 75 -0.80 9.40 -7.60
C CYS A 75 -2.29 9.73 -7.49
N PHE A 76 -2.67 10.38 -6.38
CA PHE A 76 -4.05 10.65 -6.04
C PHE A 76 -4.26 12.14 -5.77
N VAL A 77 -5.25 12.70 -6.47
CA VAL A 77 -5.62 14.12 -6.39
C VAL A 77 -7.13 14.31 -6.15
N SER A 78 -7.93 13.25 -6.35
CA SER A 78 -9.39 13.32 -6.22
C SER A 78 -9.83 13.07 -4.79
N ASN A 79 -10.77 13.87 -4.29
CA ASN A 79 -11.40 13.64 -2.99
C ASN A 79 -12.26 12.37 -2.95
N ASP A 80 -12.56 11.77 -4.10
CA ASP A 80 -13.27 10.49 -4.17
C ASP A 80 -12.34 9.29 -3.95
N ASP A 81 -11.02 9.50 -4.01
CA ASP A 81 -10.03 8.46 -3.78
C ASP A 81 -9.86 8.15 -2.28
N ILE A 82 -9.77 6.86 -1.95
CA ILE A 82 -9.68 6.40 -0.56
C ILE A 82 -8.40 6.87 0.15
N ILE A 83 -7.30 7.02 -0.59
CA ILE A 83 -6.01 7.51 -0.10
C ILE A 83 -6.14 8.98 0.32
N VAL A 84 -6.81 9.78 -0.53
CA VAL A 84 -7.07 11.21 -0.25
C VAL A 84 -8.07 11.37 0.90
N GLN A 85 -9.11 10.54 0.97
CA GLN A 85 -10.08 10.58 2.08
C GLN A 85 -9.42 10.21 3.41
N ALA A 86 -8.59 9.17 3.45
CA ALA A 86 -7.84 8.80 4.64
C ALA A 86 -6.95 9.97 5.11
N TYR A 87 -6.19 10.56 4.20
CA TYR A 87 -5.32 11.70 4.50
C TYR A 87 -6.10 12.90 5.07
N ASN A 88 -7.18 13.31 4.38
CA ASN A 88 -8.01 14.45 4.79
C ASN A 88 -8.74 14.21 6.12
N SER A 89 -9.06 12.95 6.44
CA SER A 89 -9.71 12.58 7.71
C SER A 89 -8.78 12.66 8.94
N ALA A 90 -7.46 12.77 8.71
CA ALA A 90 -6.44 12.64 9.76
C ALA A 90 -6.63 11.37 10.62
N SER A 91 -7.18 10.31 10.02
CA SER A 91 -7.53 9.05 10.67
C SER A 91 -7.12 7.87 9.79
N TYR A 92 -7.06 6.68 10.39
CA TYR A 92 -6.91 5.44 9.64
C TYR A 92 -8.28 4.97 9.15
N ILE A 93 -8.31 4.42 7.93
CA ILE A 93 -9.48 3.73 7.40
C ILE A 93 -9.14 2.24 7.32
N TRP A 94 -9.97 1.41 7.96
CA TRP A 94 -9.88 -0.04 7.88
C TRP A 94 -10.98 -0.53 6.94
N LEU A 95 -10.58 -1.20 5.86
CA LEU A 95 -11.51 -1.73 4.88
C LEU A 95 -11.73 -3.21 5.17
N ASP A 96 -12.97 -3.56 5.50
CA ASP A 96 -13.45 -4.93 5.59
C ASP A 96 -14.13 -5.38 4.29
N ASN A 97 -14.62 -6.61 4.30
CA ASN A 97 -15.29 -7.25 3.16
C ASN A 97 -16.47 -6.45 2.57
N ASN A 98 -17.08 -5.54 3.34
CA ASN A 98 -18.23 -4.74 2.88
C ASN A 98 -17.82 -3.46 2.13
N TYR A 99 -16.59 -2.99 2.29
CA TYR A 99 -16.13 -1.73 1.70
C TYR A 99 -15.29 -1.90 0.41
N PHE A 100 -14.97 -3.14 0.02
CA PHE A 100 -14.14 -3.40 -1.15
C PHE A 100 -14.71 -2.89 -2.46
N TYR A 101 -16.03 -2.77 -2.59
CA TYR A 101 -16.65 -2.32 -3.85
C TYR A 101 -16.84 -0.80 -3.93
N LYS A 102 -16.53 -0.05 -2.87
CA LYS A 102 -16.80 1.39 -2.82
C LYS A 102 -15.74 2.23 -3.56
N TYR A 103 -14.50 1.79 -3.58
CA TYR A 103 -13.38 2.52 -4.18
C TYR A 103 -12.63 1.62 -5.15
N ASP A 104 -12.22 2.18 -6.31
CA ASP A 104 -11.53 1.42 -7.35
C ASP A 104 -10.27 0.74 -6.82
N ARG A 105 -9.45 1.47 -6.06
CA ARG A 105 -8.23 0.94 -5.44
C ARG A 105 -8.51 -0.16 -4.41
N SER A 106 -9.61 -0.06 -3.65
CA SER A 106 -10.02 -1.09 -2.69
C SER A 106 -10.52 -2.35 -3.39
N LYS A 107 -11.22 -2.19 -4.51
CA LYS A 107 -11.71 -3.29 -5.35
C LYS A 107 -10.54 -4.02 -6.00
N GLU A 108 -9.58 -3.29 -6.53
CA GLU A 108 -8.37 -3.83 -7.14
C GLU A 108 -7.52 -4.57 -6.10
N ALA A 109 -7.27 -3.96 -4.93
CA ALA A 109 -6.57 -4.61 -3.83
C ALA A 109 -7.27 -5.91 -3.36
N TYR A 110 -8.60 -5.92 -3.29
CA TYR A 110 -9.37 -7.13 -2.96
C TYR A 110 -9.21 -8.24 -4.00
N LEU A 111 -9.25 -7.90 -5.29
CA LEU A 111 -9.00 -8.87 -6.38
C LEU A 111 -7.62 -9.52 -6.27
N HIS A 112 -6.66 -8.83 -5.63
CA HIS A 112 -5.30 -9.32 -5.40
C HIS A 112 -5.06 -9.87 -3.98
N GLY A 113 -6.12 -10.03 -3.17
CA GLY A 113 -6.08 -10.66 -1.85
C GLY A 113 -5.53 -9.78 -0.72
N LEU A 114 -5.69 -8.46 -0.80
CA LEU A 114 -4.97 -7.51 0.06
C LEU A 114 -5.86 -6.75 1.04
N LEU A 115 -5.38 -6.64 2.27
CA LEU A 115 -5.88 -5.73 3.30
C LEU A 115 -5.08 -4.42 3.22
N MET A 116 -5.78 -3.30 3.01
CA MET A 116 -5.15 -1.98 2.87
C MET A 116 -5.27 -1.20 4.18
N VAL A 117 -4.15 -0.71 4.70
CA VAL A 117 -4.11 0.25 5.82
C VAL A 117 -3.32 1.47 5.38
N LEU A 118 -3.94 2.63 5.55
CA LEU A 118 -3.39 3.93 5.19
C LEU A 118 -3.08 4.67 6.49
N TRP A 119 -1.83 5.08 6.67
CA TRP A 119 -1.39 5.93 7.78
C TRP A 119 -0.90 7.27 7.26
N ASN A 120 -1.17 8.32 8.04
CA ASN A 120 -0.60 9.66 7.90
C ASN A 120 0.69 9.76 8.72
#